data_AF-A0A074Z7V4-F1
#
_entry.id   AF-A0A074Z7V4-F1
#
_cell.length_a   1.000
_cell.length_b   1.000
_cell.length_c   1.000
_cell.angle_alpha   90.00
_cell.angle_beta   90.00
_cell.angle_gamma   90.00
#
_symmetry.space_group_name_H-M   'P 1'
#
loop_
_entity.id
_entity.type
_entity.pdbx_description
1 polymer ?
#
loop_
_entity_poly.entity_id
_entity_poly.type
_entity_poly.pdbx_seq_one_letter_code
_entity_poly.pdbx_strand_id
1 'polypeptide(L)'
;NPFPGQVFHEYEKENIYYRGLSWNTDILAKVLEGDRNLGKHRKKVLKSGPCNKVFLYYSGHGAVGYISFPNGQLSAMQLNDILTSMRSKKTYNKLVFYMDACYSGSMFHDLLPTDAGLYVTTSANEKEVSWGAFRSDRRIGACTATEYSYSWITDSEHKDLKKRTLDQQYQEVKKRTKKSRAELGHIMKETFHDIVMDVTTHHKPTVNNLSKRDELICYETVCDHFETHCFTMQQLPEVAQHTIHLMEQCKAGYEAKTVIECVHSVCS
;
A
#
# COMPACT_ATOMS: atom_id res chain seq x y z
N ASN A 1 -19.45 -23.79 13.72
CA ASN A 1 -20.25 -22.61 13.32
C ASN A 1 -21.66 -22.80 13.86
N PRO A 2 -22.14 -21.95 14.79
CA PRO A 2 -23.50 -22.03 15.35
C PRO A 2 -24.61 -21.64 14.36
N PHE A 3 -24.29 -21.03 13.21
CA PHE A 3 -25.23 -20.65 12.16
C PHE A 3 -24.83 -21.31 10.83
N PRO A 4 -25.27 -22.56 10.57
CA PRO A 4 -24.90 -23.29 9.35
C PRO A 4 -25.24 -22.52 8.08
N GLY A 5 -24.28 -22.43 7.15
CA GLY A 5 -24.46 -21.71 5.88
C GLY A 5 -24.40 -20.18 5.99
N GLN A 6 -24.09 -19.63 7.17
CA GLN A 6 -24.03 -18.19 7.40
C GLN A 6 -22.65 -17.76 7.89
N VAL A 7 -22.20 -16.59 7.40
CA VAL A 7 -21.01 -15.86 7.85
C VAL A 7 -21.38 -14.39 7.96
N PHE A 8 -20.91 -13.73 9.02
CA PHE A 8 -21.22 -12.33 9.34
C PHE A 8 -19.92 -11.53 9.45
N HIS A 9 -19.95 -10.26 9.05
CA HIS A 9 -18.82 -9.33 9.20
C HIS A 9 -19.03 -8.33 10.34
N GLU A 10 -20.23 -8.27 10.92
CA GLU A 10 -20.58 -7.37 12.00
C GLU A 10 -21.72 -7.93 12.86
N TYR A 11 -22.26 -7.12 13.76
CA TYR A 11 -23.37 -7.53 14.62
C TYR A 11 -24.70 -7.62 13.86
N GLU A 12 -24.86 -6.82 12.80
CA GLU A 12 -25.98 -6.96 11.89
C GLU A 12 -25.77 -8.24 11.08
N LYS A 13 -26.72 -9.17 11.21
CA LYS A 13 -26.58 -10.56 10.76
C LYS A 13 -26.83 -10.71 9.27
N GLU A 14 -26.25 -9.84 8.45
CA GLU A 14 -26.29 -10.02 7.01
C GLU A 14 -25.35 -11.18 6.62
N ASN A 15 -25.90 -12.15 5.90
CA ASN A 15 -25.13 -13.30 5.49
C ASN A 15 -24.28 -12.96 4.26
N ILE A 16 -22.97 -12.91 4.44
CA ILE A 16 -21.98 -12.64 3.38
C ILE A 16 -21.26 -13.91 2.90
N TYR A 17 -21.79 -15.09 3.20
CA TYR A 17 -21.12 -16.36 2.91
C TYR A 17 -20.86 -16.57 1.41
N TYR A 18 -19.58 -16.71 1.06
CA TYR A 18 -19.13 -17.12 -0.26
C TYR A 18 -18.21 -18.33 -0.15
N ARG A 19 -18.44 -19.36 -0.98
CA ARG A 19 -17.55 -20.52 -1.08
C ARG A 19 -16.49 -20.28 -2.15
N GLY A 20 -15.28 -19.95 -1.70
CA GLY A 20 -14.11 -19.79 -2.58
C GLY A 20 -13.40 -21.10 -2.92
N LEU A 21 -12.38 -20.98 -3.78
CA LEU A 21 -11.42 -22.06 -4.07
C LEU A 21 -10.44 -22.21 -2.89
N SER A 22 -9.81 -23.39 -2.78
CA SER A 22 -8.61 -23.54 -1.94
C SER A 22 -7.47 -22.71 -2.53
N TRP A 23 -6.90 -21.82 -1.73
CA TRP A 23 -5.83 -20.90 -2.13
C TRP A 23 -4.47 -21.39 -1.62
N ASN A 24 -3.46 -21.26 -2.47
CA ASN A 24 -2.04 -21.34 -2.13
C ASN A 24 -1.28 -20.28 -2.94
N THR A 25 0.01 -20.14 -2.68
CA THR A 25 0.90 -19.17 -3.34
C THR A 25 0.87 -19.28 -4.86
N ASP A 26 0.98 -20.51 -5.38
CA ASP A 26 1.02 -20.77 -6.82
C ASP A 26 -0.27 -20.36 -7.52
N ILE A 27 -1.41 -20.58 -6.88
CA ILE A 27 -2.72 -20.17 -7.40
C ILE A 27 -2.83 -18.64 -7.39
N LEU A 28 -2.36 -17.96 -6.34
CA LEU A 28 -2.37 -16.49 -6.31
C LEU A 28 -1.55 -15.92 -7.46
N ALA A 29 -0.29 -16.36 -7.61
CA ALA A 29 0.60 -15.91 -8.68
C ALA A 29 -0.04 -16.13 -10.06
N LYS A 30 -0.53 -17.34 -10.34
CA LYS A 30 -1.19 -17.68 -11.61
C LYS A 30 -2.46 -16.88 -11.88
N VAL A 31 -3.24 -16.56 -10.83
CA VAL A 31 -4.43 -15.71 -10.96
C VAL A 31 -4.02 -14.29 -11.32
N LEU A 32 -3.05 -13.71 -10.61
CA LEU A 32 -2.59 -12.34 -10.82
C LEU A 32 -1.85 -12.15 -12.15
N GLU A 33 -1.13 -13.17 -12.61
CA GLU A 33 -0.43 -13.16 -13.90
C GLU A 33 -1.31 -13.53 -15.10
N GLY A 34 -2.56 -13.94 -14.87
CA GLY A 34 -3.49 -14.30 -15.95
C GLY A 34 -3.18 -15.62 -16.65
N ASP A 35 -2.71 -16.63 -15.92
CA ASP A 35 -2.38 -17.96 -16.47
C ASP A 35 -3.60 -18.60 -17.17
N ARG A 36 -3.51 -18.72 -18.49
CA ARG A 36 -4.57 -19.26 -19.35
C ARG A 36 -4.85 -20.74 -19.09
N ASN A 37 -3.87 -21.53 -18.63
CA ASN A 37 -4.06 -22.94 -18.31
C ASN A 37 -4.86 -23.11 -17.02
N LEU A 38 -4.60 -22.28 -16.00
CA LEU A 38 -5.45 -22.23 -14.81
C LEU A 38 -6.89 -21.81 -15.18
N GLY A 39 -7.03 -20.85 -16.10
CA GLY A 39 -8.32 -20.41 -16.66
C GLY A 39 -9.16 -21.51 -17.31
N LYS A 40 -8.53 -22.50 -17.96
CA LYS A 40 -9.21 -23.63 -18.60
C LYS A 40 -9.87 -24.58 -17.61
N HIS A 41 -9.39 -24.64 -16.36
CA HIS A 41 -9.95 -25.48 -15.30
C HIS A 41 -11.14 -24.82 -14.56
N ARG A 42 -11.93 -23.97 -15.25
CA ARG A 42 -13.05 -23.18 -14.68
C ARG A 42 -12.66 -22.26 -13.52
N LYS A 43 -11.37 -21.95 -13.35
CA LYS A 43 -10.91 -20.97 -12.37
C LYS A 43 -10.85 -19.59 -13.02
N LYS A 44 -11.35 -18.56 -12.35
CA LYS A 44 -11.22 -17.18 -12.83
C LYS A 44 -9.78 -16.72 -12.59
N VAL A 45 -9.16 -16.18 -13.64
CA VAL A 45 -7.86 -15.51 -13.58
C VAL A 45 -8.02 -14.07 -14.01
N LEU A 46 -7.08 -13.22 -13.64
CA LEU A 46 -7.07 -11.82 -14.03
C LEU A 46 -6.88 -11.73 -15.56
N LYS A 47 -7.74 -10.93 -16.21
CA LYS A 47 -7.68 -10.65 -17.67
C LYS A 47 -7.53 -9.15 -17.91
N SER A 48 -6.71 -8.51 -17.10
CA SER A 48 -6.41 -7.09 -17.18
C SER A 48 -5.20 -6.82 -18.07
N GLY A 49 -5.15 -5.62 -18.63
CA GLY A 49 -4.05 -5.12 -19.44
C GLY A 49 -3.66 -3.70 -19.05
N PRO A 50 -2.90 -3.00 -19.90
CA PRO A 50 -2.19 -1.77 -19.55
C PRO A 50 -3.10 -0.58 -19.21
N CYS A 51 -4.40 -0.65 -19.48
CA CYS A 51 -5.36 0.43 -19.20
C CYS A 51 -6.28 0.11 -18.01
N ASN A 52 -6.21 -1.11 -17.46
CA ASN A 52 -7.14 -1.54 -16.42
C ASN A 52 -6.67 -1.13 -15.02
N LYS A 53 -7.64 -0.90 -14.14
CA LYS A 53 -7.40 -0.72 -12.71
C LYS A 53 -7.65 -2.04 -11.99
N VAL A 54 -6.76 -2.44 -11.09
CA VAL A 54 -6.83 -3.69 -10.33
C VAL A 54 -6.94 -3.37 -8.85
N PHE A 55 -7.87 -4.02 -8.15
CA PHE A 55 -7.99 -3.95 -6.69
C PHE A 55 -7.73 -5.33 -6.10
N LEU A 56 -6.77 -5.42 -5.19
CA LEU A 56 -6.43 -6.61 -4.44
C LEU A 56 -6.73 -6.36 -2.97
N TYR A 57 -7.32 -7.36 -2.32
CA TYR A 57 -7.55 -7.36 -0.89
C TYR A 57 -7.17 -8.72 -0.33
N TYR A 58 -6.28 -8.70 0.68
CA TYR A 58 -5.90 -9.86 1.45
C TYR A 58 -6.29 -9.64 2.90
N SER A 59 -6.92 -10.64 3.52
CA SER A 59 -7.14 -10.70 4.96
C SER A 59 -6.81 -12.09 5.47
N GLY A 60 -5.96 -12.16 6.49
CA GLY A 60 -5.49 -13.41 7.05
C GLY A 60 -4.45 -13.22 8.13
N HIS A 61 -3.69 -14.28 8.40
CA HIS A 61 -2.57 -14.19 9.33
C HIS A 61 -1.31 -13.70 8.61
N GLY A 62 -0.44 -13.06 9.38
CA GLY A 62 0.86 -12.57 8.93
C GLY A 62 1.92 -12.68 10.03
N ALA A 63 3.16 -12.60 9.60
CA ALA A 63 4.37 -12.50 10.40
C ALA A 63 5.32 -11.51 9.70
N VAL A 64 6.44 -11.17 10.33
CA VAL A 64 7.44 -10.28 9.72
C VAL A 64 7.93 -10.89 8.40
N GLY A 65 7.60 -10.25 7.27
CA GLY A 65 7.98 -10.63 5.92
C GLY A 65 7.18 -11.79 5.30
N TYR A 66 6.08 -12.25 5.92
CA TYR A 66 5.27 -13.34 5.38
C TYR A 66 3.76 -13.19 5.67
N ILE A 67 2.92 -13.69 4.75
CA ILE A 67 1.48 -13.89 4.97
C ILE A 67 1.09 -15.36 4.77
N SER A 68 0.07 -15.82 5.48
CA SER A 68 -0.32 -17.24 5.52
C SER A 68 -1.52 -17.57 4.63
N PHE A 69 -1.39 -18.64 3.85
CA PHE A 69 -2.50 -19.28 3.15
C PHE A 69 -2.93 -20.55 3.91
N PRO A 70 -4.13 -21.10 3.63
CA PRO A 70 -4.53 -22.39 4.18
C PRO A 70 -3.50 -23.50 3.92
N ASN A 71 -2.84 -23.45 2.76
CA ASN A 71 -1.83 -24.41 2.33
C ASN A 71 -0.52 -23.68 1.93
N GLY A 72 0.18 -23.12 2.92
CA GLY A 72 1.51 -22.52 2.72
C GLY A 72 1.61 -21.07 3.17
N GLN A 73 2.72 -20.41 2.84
CA GLN A 73 3.00 -19.01 3.17
C GLN A 73 3.56 -18.30 1.95
N LEU A 74 3.25 -17.03 1.79
CA LEU A 74 3.83 -16.15 0.77
C LEU A 74 4.79 -15.18 1.45
N SER A 75 6.06 -15.19 1.02
CA SER A 75 7.04 -14.22 1.50
C SER A 75 6.88 -12.86 0.83
N ALA A 76 7.41 -11.81 1.48
CA ALA A 76 7.48 -10.46 0.92
C ALA A 76 8.23 -10.43 -0.43
N MET A 77 9.31 -11.21 -0.54
CA MET A 77 10.08 -11.35 -1.79
C MET A 77 9.25 -11.99 -2.90
N GLN A 78 8.55 -13.09 -2.61
CA GLN A 78 7.68 -13.74 -3.61
C GLN A 78 6.54 -12.82 -4.05
N LEU A 79 5.96 -12.06 -3.12
CA LEU A 79 4.94 -11.08 -3.46
C LEU A 79 5.50 -9.98 -4.37
N ASN A 80 6.69 -9.47 -4.05
CA ASN A 80 7.35 -8.45 -4.85
C ASN A 80 7.67 -8.95 -6.28
N ASP A 81 8.14 -10.19 -6.41
CA ASP A 81 8.39 -10.83 -7.71
C ASP A 81 7.10 -10.89 -8.55
N ILE A 82 5.97 -11.24 -7.92
CA ILE A 82 4.67 -11.27 -8.59
C ILE A 82 4.25 -9.86 -9.05
N LEU A 83 4.36 -8.85 -8.18
CA LEU A 83 4.00 -7.47 -8.51
C LEU A 83 4.89 -6.90 -9.63
N THR A 84 6.19 -7.21 -9.59
CA THR A 84 7.16 -6.85 -10.63
C THR A 84 6.85 -7.55 -11.95
N SER A 85 6.52 -8.84 -11.90
CA SER A 85 6.07 -9.64 -13.06
C SER A 85 4.82 -9.04 -13.70
N MET A 86 3.80 -8.72 -12.90
CA MET A 86 2.57 -8.06 -13.37
C MET A 86 2.86 -6.73 -14.07
N ARG A 87 3.74 -5.91 -13.49
CA ARG A 87 4.17 -4.65 -14.08
C ARG A 87 4.89 -4.87 -15.42
N SER A 88 5.85 -5.78 -15.48
CA SER A 88 6.62 -6.08 -16.70
C SER A 88 5.71 -6.54 -17.86
N LYS A 89 4.68 -7.33 -17.53
CA LYS A 89 3.65 -7.81 -18.46
C LYS A 89 2.56 -6.78 -18.74
N LYS A 90 2.64 -5.60 -18.13
CA LYS A 90 1.65 -4.50 -18.21
C LYS A 90 0.23 -4.98 -17.97
N THR A 91 0.04 -5.82 -16.94
CA THR A 91 -1.29 -6.36 -16.63
C THR A 91 -2.19 -5.35 -15.91
N TYR A 92 -1.69 -4.17 -15.56
CA TYR A 92 -2.49 -3.09 -14.98
C TYR A 92 -1.91 -1.71 -15.31
N ASN A 93 -2.76 -0.68 -15.25
CA ASN A 93 -2.38 0.74 -15.23
C ASN A 93 -2.15 1.22 -13.78
N LYS A 94 -3.15 0.94 -12.92
CA LYS A 94 -3.11 1.28 -11.50
C LYS A 94 -3.57 0.06 -10.69
N LEU A 95 -2.84 -0.27 -9.62
CA LEU A 95 -3.16 -1.35 -8.70
C LEU A 95 -3.33 -0.77 -7.30
N VAL A 96 -4.42 -1.14 -6.63
CA VAL A 96 -4.64 -0.84 -5.21
C VAL A 96 -4.58 -2.16 -4.45
N PHE A 97 -3.76 -2.24 -3.39
CA PHE A 97 -3.64 -3.43 -2.55
C PHE A 97 -3.91 -3.08 -1.09
N TYR A 98 -5.00 -3.62 -0.54
CA TYR A 98 -5.31 -3.58 0.89
C TYR A 98 -4.88 -4.88 1.56
N MET A 99 -4.02 -4.79 2.57
CA MET A 99 -3.48 -5.96 3.26
C MET A 99 -3.78 -5.92 4.76
N ASP A 100 -4.63 -6.85 5.20
CA ASP A 100 -5.04 -7.04 6.58
C ASP A 100 -4.37 -8.28 7.18
N ALA A 101 -3.28 -8.06 7.91
CA ALA A 101 -2.49 -9.08 8.57
C ALA A 101 -1.61 -8.49 9.68
N CYS A 102 -1.21 -9.32 10.64
CA CYS A 102 -0.16 -8.93 11.58
C CYS A 102 1.13 -8.61 10.82
N TYR A 103 1.84 -7.56 11.24
CA TYR A 103 3.09 -7.09 10.63
C TYR A 103 2.99 -6.75 9.14
N SER A 104 1.79 -6.45 8.63
CA SER A 104 1.53 -6.27 7.19
C SER A 104 2.42 -5.22 6.50
N GLY A 105 2.88 -4.18 7.19
CA GLY A 105 3.86 -3.22 6.65
C GLY A 105 5.19 -3.87 6.25
N SER A 106 5.61 -4.93 6.95
CA SER A 106 6.85 -5.66 6.63
C SER A 106 6.82 -6.38 5.28
N MET A 107 5.65 -6.55 4.66
CA MET A 107 5.52 -7.16 3.33
C MET A 107 6.00 -6.24 2.20
N PHE A 108 6.17 -4.96 2.49
CA PHE A 108 6.42 -3.91 1.51
C PHE A 108 7.61 -3.01 1.89
N HIS A 109 8.18 -3.19 3.08
CA HIS A 109 9.29 -2.38 3.58
C HIS A 109 10.56 -2.57 2.74
N ASP A 110 10.98 -1.51 2.06
CA ASP A 110 12.18 -1.46 1.21
C ASP A 110 12.19 -2.51 0.09
N LEU A 111 11.00 -2.86 -0.41
CA LEU A 111 10.82 -3.92 -1.42
C LEU A 111 10.02 -3.46 -2.63
N LEU A 112 9.19 -2.42 -2.55
CA LEU A 112 8.33 -2.04 -3.66
C LEU A 112 9.09 -1.17 -4.68
N PRO A 113 8.80 -1.31 -5.98
CA PRO A 113 9.33 -0.39 -6.98
C PRO A 113 8.52 0.92 -6.97
N THR A 114 9.21 2.06 -6.91
CA THR A 114 8.65 3.42 -6.76
C THR A 114 7.63 3.86 -7.78
N ASP A 115 7.73 3.36 -9.00
CA ASP A 115 6.92 3.83 -10.13
C ASP A 115 5.90 2.76 -10.59
N ALA A 116 5.44 1.89 -9.68
CA ALA A 116 4.66 0.72 -10.10
C ALA A 116 3.20 1.03 -10.48
N GLY A 117 2.72 2.27 -10.35
CA GLY A 117 1.28 2.54 -10.40
C GLY A 117 0.52 1.80 -9.28
N LEU A 118 1.20 1.52 -8.19
CA LEU A 118 0.75 0.71 -7.06
C LEU A 118 0.40 1.62 -5.89
N TYR A 119 -0.74 1.39 -5.24
CA TYR A 119 -1.18 2.03 -4.00
C TYR A 119 -1.42 0.95 -2.95
N VAL A 120 -0.74 1.01 -1.81
CA VAL A 120 -0.84 -0.03 -0.77
C VAL A 120 -1.27 0.57 0.55
N THR A 121 -2.25 -0.05 1.21
CA THR A 121 -2.53 0.22 2.62
C THR A 121 -2.48 -1.08 3.41
N THR A 122 -2.01 -0.99 4.65
CA THR A 122 -1.84 -2.14 5.53
C THR A 122 -2.55 -1.93 6.87
N SER A 123 -3.02 -3.00 7.49
CA SER A 123 -3.72 -2.96 8.78
C SER A 123 -2.83 -2.65 9.99
N ALA A 124 -1.52 -2.85 9.83
CA ALA A 124 -0.51 -2.76 10.87
C ALA A 124 0.85 -2.46 10.23
N ASN A 125 1.70 -1.72 10.95
CA ASN A 125 3.09 -1.48 10.57
C ASN A 125 3.97 -2.74 10.68
N GLU A 126 5.26 -2.62 10.35
CA GLU A 126 6.22 -3.73 10.36
C GLU A 126 6.57 -4.29 11.75
N LYS A 127 6.14 -3.61 12.83
CA LYS A 127 6.49 -3.94 14.23
C LYS A 127 5.31 -4.36 15.11
N GLU A 128 4.08 -4.38 14.58
CA GLU A 128 2.89 -4.62 15.40
C GLU A 128 1.89 -5.61 14.75
N VAL A 129 0.92 -6.05 15.56
CA VAL A 129 -0.13 -6.99 15.13
C VAL A 129 -1.41 -6.26 14.72
N SER A 130 -2.18 -6.86 13.81
CA SER A 130 -3.54 -6.41 13.48
C SER A 130 -4.55 -6.90 14.52
N TRP A 131 -5.68 -6.21 14.69
CA TRP A 131 -6.65 -6.54 15.73
C TRP A 131 -8.00 -7.00 15.20
N GLY A 132 -8.54 -8.04 15.83
CA GLY A 132 -9.91 -8.49 15.64
C GLY A 132 -10.95 -7.54 16.25
N ALA A 133 -12.14 -7.51 15.65
CA ALA A 133 -13.32 -6.77 16.07
C ALA A 133 -14.52 -7.72 16.30
N PHE A 134 -15.54 -7.22 17.02
CA PHE A 134 -16.83 -7.88 17.20
C PHE A 134 -16.82 -9.27 17.88
N ARG A 135 -16.06 -9.43 18.96
CA ARG A 135 -16.01 -10.67 19.75
C ARG A 135 -17.14 -10.82 20.80
N SER A 136 -18.26 -10.11 20.67
CA SER A 136 -19.27 -10.07 21.74
C SER A 136 -20.25 -11.26 21.72
N ASP A 137 -20.50 -11.89 20.57
CA ASP A 137 -21.39 -13.05 20.49
C ASP A 137 -20.68 -14.31 21.01
N ARG A 138 -21.01 -14.68 22.25
CA ARG A 138 -20.47 -15.87 22.93
C ARG A 138 -20.76 -17.18 22.20
N ARG A 139 -21.81 -17.25 21.36
CA ARG A 139 -22.13 -18.47 20.58
C ARG A 139 -21.13 -18.68 19.45
N ILE A 140 -20.64 -17.59 18.87
CA ILE A 140 -19.62 -17.61 17.81
C ILE A 140 -18.25 -17.88 18.43
N GLY A 141 -17.94 -17.22 19.56
CA GLY A 141 -16.70 -17.44 20.31
C GLY A 141 -15.42 -16.95 19.61
N ALA A 142 -15.56 -16.22 18.51
CA ALA A 142 -14.48 -15.67 17.69
C ALA A 142 -14.79 -14.23 17.28
N CYS A 143 -13.76 -13.49 16.85
CA CYS A 143 -13.94 -12.20 16.19
C CYS A 143 -14.53 -12.42 14.79
N THR A 144 -15.52 -11.63 14.37
CA THR A 144 -16.17 -11.76 13.06
C THR A 144 -15.58 -10.83 11.99
N ALA A 145 -14.75 -9.86 12.40
CA ALA A 145 -13.97 -9.01 11.52
C ALA A 145 -12.63 -8.61 12.17
N THR A 146 -11.85 -7.80 11.45
CA THR A 146 -10.74 -7.01 11.99
C THR A 146 -11.12 -5.53 12.02
N GLU A 147 -10.45 -4.73 12.85
CA GLU A 147 -10.70 -3.29 12.93
C GLU A 147 -10.47 -2.59 11.59
N TYR A 148 -9.36 -2.93 10.92
CA TYR A 148 -9.01 -2.37 9.62
C TYR A 148 -10.02 -2.75 8.54
N SER A 149 -10.34 -4.05 8.42
CA SER A 149 -11.25 -4.52 7.36
C SER A 149 -12.65 -3.97 7.52
N TYR A 150 -13.18 -4.00 8.75
CA TYR A 150 -14.47 -3.37 9.04
C TYR A 150 -14.46 -1.88 8.71
N SER A 151 -13.38 -1.17 9.04
CA SER A 151 -13.30 0.28 8.83
C SER A 151 -13.36 0.67 7.35
N TRP A 152 -12.61 0.00 6.47
CA TRP A 152 -12.59 0.37 5.04
C TRP A 152 -13.83 -0.13 4.29
N ILE A 153 -14.35 -1.30 4.66
CA ILE A 153 -15.59 -1.86 4.06
C ILE A 153 -16.76 -0.94 4.40
N THR A 154 -16.95 -0.61 5.68
CA THR A 154 -18.07 0.25 6.10
C THR A 154 -17.92 1.69 5.61
N ASP A 155 -16.70 2.24 5.49
CA ASP A 155 -16.50 3.52 4.80
C ASP A 155 -16.96 3.43 3.34
N SER A 156 -16.64 2.34 2.65
CA SER A 156 -17.02 2.13 1.24
C SER A 156 -18.53 1.96 1.04
N GLU A 157 -19.24 1.36 2.00
CA GLU A 157 -20.69 1.17 1.96
C GLU A 157 -21.46 2.48 2.20
N HIS A 158 -20.94 3.34 3.08
CA HIS A 158 -21.63 4.55 3.53
C HIS A 158 -21.22 5.83 2.78
N LYS A 159 -20.23 5.76 1.89
CA LYS A 159 -19.72 6.91 1.13
C LYS A 159 -19.91 6.70 -0.37
N ASP A 160 -20.15 7.81 -1.09
CA ASP A 160 -20.15 7.80 -2.55
C ASP A 160 -18.71 7.60 -3.07
N LEU A 161 -18.41 6.38 -3.51
CA LEU A 161 -17.09 5.99 -4.04
C LEU A 161 -16.64 6.80 -5.26
N LYS A 162 -17.54 7.50 -5.95
CA LYS A 162 -17.15 8.40 -7.05
C LYS A 162 -16.58 9.74 -6.57
N LYS A 163 -16.84 10.10 -5.31
CA LYS A 163 -16.37 11.34 -4.67
C LYS A 163 -15.34 11.07 -3.59
N ARG A 164 -15.33 9.87 -3.02
CA ARG A 164 -14.40 9.43 -1.99
C ARG A 164 -13.06 9.07 -2.62
N THR A 165 -12.00 9.81 -2.28
CA THR A 165 -10.64 9.45 -2.72
C THR A 165 -10.07 8.31 -1.86
N LEU A 166 -9.07 7.59 -2.39
CA LEU A 166 -8.37 6.54 -1.63
C LEU A 166 -7.73 7.11 -0.35
N ASP A 167 -7.13 8.29 -0.43
CA ASP A 167 -6.49 8.94 0.73
C ASP A 167 -7.52 9.34 1.79
N GLN A 168 -8.66 9.88 1.37
CA GLN A 168 -9.76 10.21 2.28
C GLN A 168 -10.29 8.97 3.01
N GLN A 169 -10.37 7.83 2.30
CA GLN A 169 -10.71 6.56 2.91
C GLN A 169 -9.61 6.10 3.87
N TYR A 170 -8.34 6.11 3.45
CA TYR A 170 -7.20 5.72 4.29
C TYR A 170 -7.17 6.53 5.60
N GLN A 171 -7.32 7.85 5.56
CA GLN A 171 -7.31 8.68 6.76
C GLN A 171 -8.45 8.33 7.72
N GLU A 172 -9.64 8.01 7.20
CA GLU A 172 -10.75 7.57 8.02
C GLU A 172 -10.52 6.16 8.59
N VAL A 173 -9.98 5.24 7.80
CA VAL A 173 -9.61 3.88 8.23
C VAL A 173 -8.57 3.91 9.33
N LYS A 174 -7.53 4.75 9.17
CA LYS A 174 -6.50 4.97 10.19
C LYS A 174 -7.08 5.54 11.48
N LYS A 175 -8.02 6.48 11.38
CA LYS A 175 -8.72 7.05 12.54
C LYS A 175 -9.60 6.02 13.27
N ARG A 176 -10.21 5.08 12.54
CA ARG A 176 -11.09 4.04 13.09
C ARG A 176 -10.33 2.81 13.60
N THR A 177 -9.16 2.52 13.03
CA THR A 177 -8.26 1.42 13.45
C THR A 177 -7.38 1.92 14.59
N LYS A 178 -7.85 1.74 15.84
CA LYS A 178 -7.21 2.38 17.01
C LYS A 178 -6.19 1.48 17.70
N LYS A 179 -6.29 0.15 17.54
CA LYS A 179 -5.41 -0.79 18.24
C LYS A 179 -4.14 -1.13 17.45
N SER A 180 -4.11 -0.86 16.16
CA SER A 180 -2.93 -0.92 15.30
C SER A 180 -2.85 0.34 14.44
N ARG A 181 -1.64 0.70 14.02
CA ARG A 181 -1.39 1.81 13.09
C ARG A 181 -1.58 1.28 11.67
N ALA A 182 -2.73 1.61 11.09
CA ALA A 182 -2.91 1.44 9.65
C ALA A 182 -1.87 2.29 8.92
N GLU A 183 -1.08 1.67 8.04
CA GLU A 183 0.04 2.31 7.38
C GLU A 183 -0.27 2.53 5.90
N LEU A 184 0.01 3.75 5.44
CA LEU A 184 0.14 4.13 4.03
C LEU A 184 1.56 4.67 3.90
N GLY A 185 2.54 3.76 4.00
CA GLY A 185 3.91 4.13 4.35
C GLY A 185 4.94 3.94 3.25
N HIS A 186 4.67 3.09 2.26
CA HIS A 186 5.77 2.60 1.41
C HIS A 186 6.02 3.45 0.17
N ILE A 187 5.00 3.77 -0.61
CA ILE A 187 5.22 4.54 -1.85
C ILE A 187 5.81 5.91 -1.52
N MET A 188 5.34 6.57 -0.46
CA MET A 188 5.92 7.85 -0.04
C MET A 188 7.38 7.69 0.39
N LYS A 189 7.71 6.71 1.25
CA LYS A 189 9.09 6.50 1.72
C LYS A 189 10.03 6.17 0.57
N GLU A 190 9.58 5.32 -0.35
CA GLU A 190 10.34 4.95 -1.54
C GLU A 190 10.43 6.12 -2.52
N THR A 191 9.39 6.92 -2.70
CA THR A 191 9.45 8.13 -3.53
C THR A 191 10.57 9.06 -3.06
N PHE A 192 10.70 9.30 -1.75
CA PHE A 192 11.83 10.05 -1.21
C PHE A 192 13.17 9.33 -1.46
N HIS A 193 13.22 8.01 -1.26
CA HIS A 193 14.43 7.22 -1.51
C HIS A 193 14.90 7.33 -2.97
N ASP A 194 13.99 7.19 -3.93
CA ASP A 194 14.34 7.20 -5.35
C ASP A 194 14.64 8.60 -5.87
N ILE A 195 14.01 9.65 -5.34
CA ILE A 195 14.45 11.02 -5.61
C ILE A 195 15.91 11.20 -5.17
N VAL A 196 16.26 10.73 -3.96
CA VAL A 196 17.64 10.81 -3.47
C VAL A 196 18.59 9.97 -4.31
N MET A 197 18.20 8.75 -4.69
CA MET A 197 19.01 7.87 -5.54
C MET A 197 19.22 8.47 -6.92
N ASP A 198 18.20 9.05 -7.55
CA ASP A 198 18.28 9.69 -8.86
C ASP A 198 19.22 10.91 -8.83
N VAL A 199 19.05 11.77 -7.82
CA VAL A 199 19.93 12.93 -7.56
C VAL A 199 21.38 12.49 -7.39
N THR A 200 21.63 11.53 -6.52
CA THR A 200 23.00 11.12 -6.14
C THR A 200 23.71 10.26 -7.18
N THR A 201 22.96 9.57 -8.04
CA THR A 201 23.52 8.70 -9.09
C THR A 201 23.83 9.48 -10.37
N HIS A 202 22.92 10.38 -10.78
CA HIS A 202 23.00 11.05 -12.08
C HIS A 202 23.58 12.46 -12.01
N HIS A 203 23.65 13.06 -10.82
CA HIS A 203 24.08 14.44 -10.66
C HIS A 203 25.21 14.58 -9.64
N LYS A 204 25.84 15.75 -9.64
CA LYS A 204 26.90 16.11 -8.69
C LYS A 204 26.57 17.44 -8.03
N PRO A 205 26.97 17.64 -6.76
CA PRO A 205 26.88 18.95 -6.13
C PRO A 205 27.70 19.98 -6.90
N THR A 206 27.07 21.12 -7.19
CA THR A 206 27.71 22.25 -7.91
C THR A 206 27.83 23.49 -7.04
N VAL A 207 27.07 23.57 -5.95
CA VAL A 207 27.01 24.74 -5.06
C VAL A 207 27.86 24.48 -3.82
N ASN A 208 28.79 25.41 -3.53
CA ASN A 208 29.64 25.36 -2.35
C ASN A 208 29.30 26.49 -1.37
N ASN A 209 29.39 26.22 -0.08
CA ASN A 209 29.20 27.20 1.00
C ASN A 209 27.86 27.95 0.94
N LEU A 210 26.74 27.23 0.78
CA LEU A 210 25.42 27.85 0.90
C LEU A 210 25.26 28.50 2.29
N SER A 211 24.64 29.68 2.31
CA SER A 211 24.15 30.23 3.57
C SER A 211 22.93 29.42 4.03
N LYS A 212 22.64 29.40 5.34
CA LYS A 212 21.41 28.80 5.88
C LYS A 212 20.14 29.35 5.20
N ARG A 213 20.18 30.61 4.74
CA ARG A 213 19.08 31.24 4.02
C ARG A 213 18.88 30.59 2.65
N ASP A 214 19.97 30.34 1.94
CA ASP A 214 19.93 29.74 0.60
C ASP A 214 19.57 28.24 0.67
N GLU A 215 20.01 27.53 1.70
CA GLU A 215 19.56 26.14 1.99
C GLU A 215 18.03 26.08 2.17
N LEU A 216 17.46 27.01 2.94
CA LEU A 216 16.02 27.07 3.19
C LEU A 216 15.24 27.43 1.92
N ILE A 217 15.74 28.36 1.10
CA ILE A 217 15.11 28.72 -0.19
C ILE A 217 15.10 27.51 -1.13
N CYS A 218 16.22 26.77 -1.21
CA CYS A 218 16.28 25.52 -1.98
C CYS A 218 15.23 24.52 -1.49
N TYR A 219 15.21 24.27 -0.18
CA TYR A 219 14.30 23.31 0.42
C TYR A 219 12.82 23.67 0.22
N GLU A 220 12.43 24.92 0.48
CA GLU A 220 11.05 25.40 0.27
C GLU A 220 10.62 25.20 -1.19
N THR A 221 11.49 25.58 -2.15
CA THR A 221 11.18 25.42 -3.58
C THR A 221 11.02 23.96 -3.98
N VAL A 222 11.90 23.07 -3.50
CA VAL A 222 11.80 21.63 -3.79
C VAL A 222 10.56 21.03 -3.14
N CYS A 223 10.23 21.43 -1.91
CA CYS A 223 9.02 20.98 -1.23
C CYS A 223 7.75 21.39 -1.95
N ASP A 224 7.65 22.64 -2.46
CA ASP A 224 6.50 23.09 -3.25
C ASP A 224 6.28 22.20 -4.49
N HIS A 225 7.37 21.85 -5.19
CA HIS A 225 7.31 20.94 -6.34
C HIS A 225 6.97 19.50 -5.95
N PHE A 226 7.50 19.01 -4.83
CA PHE A 226 7.16 17.69 -4.31
C PHE A 226 5.69 17.59 -3.90
N GLU A 227 5.15 18.58 -3.19
CA GLU A 227 3.75 18.57 -2.75
C GLU A 227 2.77 18.65 -3.92
N THR A 228 3.17 19.34 -4.99
CA THR A 228 2.32 19.49 -6.19
C THR A 228 2.36 18.27 -7.10
N HIS A 229 3.44 17.50 -7.12
CA HIS A 229 3.63 16.39 -8.08
C HIS A 229 3.62 14.99 -7.43
N CYS A 230 3.95 14.89 -6.13
CA CYS A 230 4.05 13.63 -5.41
C CYS A 230 2.92 13.52 -4.35
N PHE A 231 3.17 14.00 -3.13
CA PHE A 231 2.28 13.87 -1.98
C PHE A 231 2.29 15.14 -1.13
N THR A 232 1.13 15.55 -0.65
CA THR A 232 1.01 16.67 0.31
C THR A 232 1.02 16.16 1.76
N MET A 233 1.48 17.01 2.69
CA MET A 233 1.34 16.74 4.13
C MET A 233 -0.12 16.61 4.59
N GLN A 234 -1.07 17.21 3.86
CA GLN A 234 -2.50 17.07 4.14
C GLN A 234 -3.04 15.68 3.74
N GLN A 235 -2.52 15.10 2.66
CA GLN A 235 -2.83 13.73 2.23
C GLN A 235 -2.16 12.70 3.13
N LEU A 236 -0.89 12.96 3.49
CA LEU A 236 -0.01 12.06 4.23
C LEU A 236 0.79 12.84 5.28
N PRO A 237 0.34 12.92 6.54
CA PRO A 237 1.09 13.59 7.61
C PRO A 237 2.51 13.04 7.79
N GLU A 238 2.73 11.77 7.44
CA GLU A 238 4.03 11.11 7.40
C GLU A 238 5.04 11.79 6.45
N VAL A 239 4.59 12.50 5.41
CA VAL A 239 5.46 13.24 4.48
C VAL A 239 6.39 14.18 5.24
N ALA A 240 5.88 14.85 6.29
CA ALA A 240 6.66 15.77 7.12
C ALA A 240 7.89 15.11 7.78
N GLN A 241 7.86 13.80 8.00
CA GLN A 241 8.99 13.06 8.58
C GLN A 241 10.08 12.76 7.55
N HIS A 242 9.75 12.77 6.26
CA HIS A 242 10.63 12.39 5.17
C HIS A 242 11.13 13.56 4.31
N THR A 243 10.51 14.74 4.40
CA THR A 243 11.01 15.94 3.72
C THR A 243 12.44 16.31 4.14
N ILE A 244 12.91 15.84 5.31
CA ILE A 244 14.31 15.97 5.72
C ILE A 244 15.30 15.48 4.66
N HIS A 245 14.95 14.46 3.88
CA HIS A 245 15.81 13.94 2.81
C HIS A 245 15.99 14.93 1.64
N LEU A 246 14.99 15.77 1.36
CA LEU A 246 15.09 16.84 0.37
C LEU A 246 15.98 17.98 0.90
N MET A 247 15.83 18.32 2.17
CA MET A 247 16.72 19.29 2.85
C MET A 247 18.18 18.80 2.82
N GLU A 248 18.43 17.52 3.01
CA GLU A 248 19.77 16.92 2.93
C GLU A 248 20.39 17.10 1.53
N GLN A 249 19.61 17.04 0.45
CA GLN A 249 20.13 17.31 -0.89
C GLN A 249 20.54 18.78 -1.06
N CYS A 250 19.71 19.72 -0.60
CA CYS A 250 20.05 21.14 -0.62
C CYS A 250 21.32 21.45 0.19
N LYS A 251 21.45 20.84 1.38
CA LYS A 251 22.66 20.97 2.23
C LYS A 251 23.91 20.35 1.60
N ALA A 252 23.74 19.28 0.83
CA ALA A 252 24.83 18.64 0.13
C ALA A 252 25.34 19.45 -1.08
N GLY A 253 24.67 20.54 -1.46
CA GLY A 253 25.08 21.44 -2.54
C GLY A 253 24.48 21.11 -3.91
N TYR A 254 23.41 20.31 -3.96
CA TYR A 254 22.64 20.10 -5.18
C TYR A 254 21.77 21.34 -5.47
N GLU A 255 21.76 21.79 -6.71
CA GLU A 255 20.88 22.88 -7.14
C GLU A 255 19.40 22.46 -7.05
N ALA A 256 18.54 23.37 -6.58
CA ALA A 256 17.10 23.12 -6.46
C ALA A 256 16.50 22.63 -7.78
N LYS A 257 16.94 23.17 -8.93
CA LYS A 257 16.50 22.76 -10.26
C LYS A 257 16.74 21.28 -10.52
N THR A 258 17.92 20.77 -10.15
CA THR A 258 18.30 19.36 -10.30
C THR A 258 17.42 18.47 -9.45
N VAL A 259 17.21 18.84 -8.18
CA VAL A 259 16.35 18.04 -7.28
C VAL A 259 14.91 18.06 -7.76
N ILE A 260 14.41 19.20 -8.27
CA ILE A 260 13.06 19.32 -8.87
C ILE A 260 12.91 18.46 -10.11
N GLU A 261 13.91 18.41 -10.99
CA GLU A 261 13.90 17.53 -12.17
C GLU A 261 13.78 16.06 -11.76
N CYS A 262 14.50 15.63 -10.71
CA CYS A 262 14.40 14.28 -10.16
C CYS A 262 13.03 14.02 -9.51
N VAL A 263 12.49 14.99 -8.75
CA VAL A 263 11.12 14.94 -8.21
C VAL A 263 10.10 14.73 -9.31
N HIS A 264 10.21 15.48 -10.41
CA HIS A 264 9.33 15.34 -11.56
C HIS A 264 9.50 13.99 -12.25
N SER A 265 10.74 13.54 -12.44
CA SER A 265 11.06 12.22 -13.02
C SER A 265 10.43 11.07 -12.23
N VAL A 266 10.53 11.11 -10.89
CA VAL A 266 10.05 10.04 -10.00
C VAL A 266 8.52 10.09 -9.82
N CYS A 267 7.90 11.28 -9.85
CA CYS A 267 6.49 11.44 -9.51
C CYS A 267 5.53 11.67 -10.70
N SER A 268 6.02 11.71 -11.95
CA SER A 268 5.19 11.94 -13.16
C SER A 268 4.67 10.68 -13.83
#